data_AF-A0A968IHE5-F1
#
_entry.id   AF-A0A968IHE5-F1
#
_cell.length_a   1.000
_cell.length_b   1.000
_cell.length_c   1.000
_cell.angle_alpha   90.00
_cell.angle_beta   90.00
_cell.angle_gamma   90.00
#
_symmetry.space_group_name_H-M   'P 1'
#
loop_
_entity.id
_entity.type
_entity.pdbx_description
1 polymer ?
#
loop_
_entity_poly.entity_id
_entity_poly.type
_entity_poly.pdbx_seq_one_letter_code
_entity_poly.pdbx_strand_id
1 'polypeptide(L)' 'MKQLKERLRSHLQAIVRERDAYLATQGHFYVQQYIRQAFEQWGQVDRHEFQNGSRTHTNWILNLPAAKPRTQP' A
#
# COMPACT_ATOMS: atom_id res chain seq x y z
N MET A 1 19.66 13.92 -4.93
CA MET A 1 18.98 14.27 -3.66
C MET A 1 17.66 15.01 -3.80
N LYS A 2 17.52 16.10 -4.60
CA LYS A 2 16.23 16.83 -4.73
C LYS A 2 15.05 15.95 -5.15
N GLN A 3 15.27 15.06 -6.13
CA GLN A 3 14.23 14.16 -6.64
C GLN A 3 13.73 13.15 -5.60
N LEU A 4 14.59 12.64 -4.71
CA LEU A 4 14.20 11.71 -3.65
C LEU A 4 13.31 12.40 -2.61
N LYS A 5 13.70 13.60 -2.17
CA LYS A 5 12.91 14.40 -1.21
C LYS A 5 11.55 14.75 -1.80
N GLU A 6 11.49 15.07 -3.09
CA GLU A 6 10.25 15.39 -3.77
C GLU A 6 9.31 14.18 -3.89
N ARG A 7 9.83 13.01 -4.28
CA ARG A 7 9.06 11.76 -4.31
C ARG A 7 8.48 11.42 -2.93
N LEU A 8 9.29 11.57 -1.87
CA LEU A 8 8.84 11.36 -0.50
C LEU A 8 7.74 12.37 -0.13
N ARG A 9 7.92 13.65 -0.45
CA ARG A 9 6.94 14.70 -0.17
C ARG A 9 5.60 14.41 -0.85
N SER A 10 5.60 14.08 -2.15
CA SER A 10 4.39 13.71 -2.88
C SER A 10 3.71 12.47 -2.30
N HIS A 11 4.49 11.47 -1.88
CA HIS A 11 3.96 10.28 -1.22
C HIS A 11 3.29 10.62 0.11
N LEU A 12 3.94 11.43 0.95
CA LEU A 12 3.38 11.87 2.22
C LEU A 12 2.11 12.71 2.01
N GLN A 13 2.05 13.59 1.01
CA GLN A 13 0.82 14.35 0.69
C GLN A 13 -0.37 13.46 0.30
N ALA A 14 -0.10 12.29 -0.31
CA ALA A 14 -1.15 11.33 -0.63
C ALA A 14 -1.69 10.60 0.61
N ILE A 15 -0.84 10.31 1.61
CA ILE A 15 -1.22 9.44 2.75
C ILE A 15 -1.49 10.17 4.07
N VAL A 16 -0.92 11.37 4.28
CA VAL A 16 -1.10 12.18 5.49
C VAL A 16 -2.42 12.94 5.40
N ARG A 17 -3.49 12.22 5.70
CA ARG A 17 -4.86 12.71 5.84
C ARG A 17 -5.61 11.89 6.87
N GLU A 18 -6.74 12.40 7.33
CA GLU A 18 -7.68 11.63 8.14
C GLU A 18 -8.12 10.39 7.35
N ARG A 19 -7.96 9.22 7.95
CA ARG A 19 -8.11 7.92 7.28
C ARG A 19 -8.62 6.84 8.22
N ASP A 20 -9.36 7.27 9.24
CA ASP A 20 -10.05 6.36 10.12
C ASP A 20 -10.98 5.47 9.29
N ALA A 21 -10.87 4.15 9.46
CA ALA A 21 -11.57 3.18 8.64
C ALA A 21 -13.11 3.20 8.84
N TYR A 22 -13.60 3.84 9.91
CA TYR A 22 -15.00 3.84 10.31
C TYR A 22 -15.62 5.22 10.29
N LEU A 23 -14.85 6.25 10.63
CA LEU A 23 -15.30 7.63 10.73
C LEU A 23 -14.94 8.47 9.50
N ALA A 24 -13.86 8.11 8.78
CA ALA A 24 -13.33 8.85 7.64
C ALA A 24 -13.17 7.94 6.41
N THR A 25 -14.27 7.30 6.00
CA THR A 25 -14.31 6.26 4.96
C THR A 25 -13.78 6.71 3.60
N GLN A 26 -13.96 7.99 3.22
CA GLN A 26 -13.41 8.54 1.97
C GLN A 26 -11.89 8.64 2.00
N GLY A 27 -11.32 9.14 3.11
CA GLY A 27 -9.87 9.26 3.28
C GLY A 27 -9.21 7.89 3.38
N HIS A 28 -9.83 6.96 4.11
CA HIS A 28 -9.41 5.56 4.19
C HIS A 28 -9.40 4.90 2.80
N PHE A 29 -10.51 4.99 2.06
CA PHE A 29 -10.63 4.42 0.72
C PHE A 29 -9.60 5.02 -0.26
N TYR A 30 -9.44 6.35 -0.27
CA TYR A 30 -8.45 7.01 -1.12
C TYR A 30 -7.04 6.49 -0.84
N VAL A 31 -6.62 6.48 0.43
CA VAL A 31 -5.27 6.03 0.82
C VAL A 31 -5.07 4.57 0.45
N GLN A 32 -6.09 3.73 0.65
CA GLN A 32 -6.06 2.33 0.28
C GLN A 32 -5.85 2.13 -1.23
N GLN A 33 -6.53 2.91 -2.08
CA GLN A 33 -6.33 2.84 -3.53
C GLN A 33 -4.97 3.41 -3.96
N TYR A 34 -4.53 4.50 -3.35
CA TYR A 34 -3.24 5.10 -3.62
C TYR A 34 -2.09 4.12 -3.33
N ILE A 35 -2.12 3.43 -2.18
CA ILE A 35 -1.09 2.44 -1.82
C ILE A 35 -1.10 1.27 -2.78
N ARG A 36 -2.27 0.73 -3.15
CA ARG A 36 -2.38 -0.35 -4.13
C ARG A 36 -1.71 0.06 -5.46
N GLN A 37 -2.09 1.21 -6.01
CA GLN A 37 -1.54 1.73 -7.27
C GLN A 37 -0.04 2.02 -7.17
N ALA A 38 0.43 2.54 -6.02
CA ALA A 38 1.84 2.79 -5.79
C ALA A 38 2.64 1.48 -5.74
N PHE A 39 2.10 0.42 -5.15
CA PHE A 39 2.75 -0.89 -5.11
C PHE A 39 2.79 -1.57 -6.49
N GLU A 40 1.73 -1.46 -7.29
CA GLU A 40 1.64 -2.01 -8.64
C GLU A 40 2.75 -1.51 -9.59
N GLN A 41 3.38 -0.36 -9.27
CA GLN A 41 4.53 0.16 -10.00
C GLN A 41 5.81 -0.68 -9.81
N TRP A 42 5.88 -1.52 -8.78
CA TRP A 42 7.09 -2.23 -8.37
C TRP A 42 6.98 -3.75 -8.42
N GLY A 43 5.77 -4.31 -8.55
CA GLY A 43 5.56 -5.74 -8.57
C GLY A 43 4.10 -6.14 -8.50
N GLN A 44 3.86 -7.43 -8.37
CA GLN A 44 2.52 -7.97 -8.21
C GLN A 44 1.97 -7.58 -6.83
N VAL A 45 0.72 -7.14 -6.79
CA VAL A 45 0.03 -6.77 -5.57
C VAL A 45 -1.11 -7.73 -5.31
N ASP A 46 -1.10 -8.37 -4.16
CA ASP A 46 -2.18 -9.26 -3.73
C ASP A 46 -3.07 -8.55 -2.71
N ARG A 47 -4.36 -8.85 -2.81
CA ARG A 47 -5.36 -8.46 -1.83
C ARG A 47 -5.52 -9.58 -0.81
N HIS A 48 -5.28 -9.29 0.46
CA HIS A 48 -5.58 -10.21 1.54
C HIS A 48 -6.69 -9.63 2.44
N GLU A 49 -7.86 -10.25 2.39
CA GLU A 49 -9.01 -9.84 3.22
C GLU A 49 -9.15 -10.74 4.45
N PHE A 50 -9.51 -10.14 5.58
CA PHE A 50 -9.78 -10.85 6.82
C PHE A 50 -10.89 -10.16 7.62
N GLN A 51 -11.55 -10.92 8.51
CA GLN A 51 -12.56 -10.40 9.42
C GLN A 51 -11.94 -10.07 10.78
N ASN A 52 -12.36 -8.97 11.38
CA ASN A 52 -12.15 -8.67 12.79
C ASN A 52 -13.50 -8.28 13.43
N GLY A 53 -14.12 -9.23 14.12
CA GLY A 53 -15.52 -9.10 14.53
C GLY A 53 -16.45 -9.13 13.32
N SER A 54 -17.30 -8.11 13.18
CA SER A 54 -18.24 -7.97 12.06
C SER A 54 -17.71 -7.10 10.90
N ARG A 55 -16.39 -6.85 10.87
CA ARG A 55 -15.76 -5.88 9.98
C ARG A 55 -14.71 -6.55 9.10
N THR A 56 -14.83 -6.32 7.79
CA THR A 56 -13.83 -6.75 6.81
C THR A 56 -12.69 -5.75 6.73
N HIS A 57 -11.47 -6.25 6.79
CA HIS A 57 -10.23 -5.50 6.61
C HIS A 57 -9.50 -5.97 5.36
N THR A 58 -8.64 -5.13 4.80
CA THR A 58 -7.80 -5.47 3.65
C THR A 58 -6.35 -5.09 3.92
N ASN A 59 -5.46 -6.06 3.78
CA ASN A 59 -4.03 -5.82 3.60
C ASN A 59 -3.69 -5.86 2.12
N TRP A 60 -2.89 -4.91 1.65
CA TRP A 60 -2.24 -4.96 0.34
C TRP A 60 -0.82 -5.49 0.51
N ILE A 61 -0.48 -6.53 -0.23
CA ILE A 61 0.82 -7.20 -0.13
C ILE A 61 1.54 -7.01 -1.47
N LEU A 62 2.69 -6.34 -1.45
CA LEU A 62 3.57 -6.21 -2.61
C LEU A 62 4.55 -7.39 -2.64
N ASN A 63 4.41 -8.24 -3.65
CA ASN A 63 5.33 -9.33 -3.92
C ASN A 63 6.44 -8.82 -4.83
N LEU A 64 7.65 -8.71 -4.27
CA LEU A 64 8.85 -8.38 -5.04
C LEU A 64 9.55 -9.66 -5.50
N PRO A 65 10.08 -9.68 -6.74
CA PRO A 65 10.92 -10.79 -7.19
C PRO A 65 12.14 -10.93 -6.28
N ALA A 66 12.57 -12.17 -6.06
CA ALA A 66 13.78 -12.44 -5.28
C ALA A 66 14.99 -11.75 -5.94
N ALA A 67 15.80 -11.03 -5.15
CA ALA A 67 16.99 -10.33 -5.65
C ALA A 67 18.04 -11.28 -6.26
N LYS A 68 18.00 -12.56 -5.89
CA LYS A 68 18.74 -13.66 -6.53
C LYS A 68 17.84 -14.90 -6.55
N PRO A 69 17.70 -15.60 -7.69
CA PRO A 69 17.08 -16.92 -7.68
C PRO A 69 17.88 -17.82 -6.76
N ARG A 70 17.19 -18.57 -5.89
CA ARG A 70 17.81 -19.59 -5.06
C ARG A 70 18.39 -20.63 -6.01
N THR A 71 19.70 -20.61 -6.23
CA THR A 71 20.40 -21.74 -6.84
C THR A 71 20.16 -22.93 -5.92
N GLN A 72 19.27 -23.82 -6.32
CA GLN A 72 19.11 -25.11 -5.67
C GLN A 72 20.39 -25.94 -5.95
N PRO A 73 20.99 -26.57 -4.94
CA PRO A 73 22.11 -27.50 -5.14
C PRO A 73 21.67 -28.76 -5.91
#